data_AF-A0A7C3ART5-F1
#
_entry.id   AF-A0A7C3ART5-F1
#
_cell.length_a   1.000
_cell.length_b   1.000
_cell.length_c   1.000
_cell.angle_alpha   90.00
_cell.angle_beta   90.00
_cell.angle_gamma   90.00
#
_symmetry.space_group_name_H-M   'P 1'
#
loop_
_entity.id
_entity.type
_entity.pdbx_description
1 polymer ?
#
loop_
_entity_poly.entity_id
_entity_poly.type
_entity_poly.pdbx_seq_one_letter_code
_entity_poly.pdbx_strand_id
1 'polypeptide(L)'
;MSKGLFLQNVIAIIWDFDKTLSPHYMQTPLFAHYDVDEEQFWREVNALPAYYARAGITVQRDTCYLGHLLTYVHAGIMGGLSNARLTELGEQIRFYEGIPEIFSRLKSLLD
;
A
#
# COMPACT_ATOMS: atom_id res chain seq x y z
N MET A 1 8.14 -49.40 16.13
CA MET A 1 7.28 -48.21 15.93
C MET A 1 8.17 -47.11 15.37
N SER A 2 8.22 -46.96 14.04
CA SER A 2 9.02 -45.92 13.38
C SER A 2 8.40 -44.55 13.68
N LYS A 3 9.24 -43.62 14.15
CA LYS A 3 8.89 -42.21 14.34
C LYS A 3 8.25 -41.68 13.05
N GLY A 4 7.04 -41.13 13.15
CA GLY A 4 6.38 -40.45 12.03
C GLY A 4 7.29 -39.36 11.48
N LEU A 5 7.57 -39.41 10.18
CA LEU A 5 8.32 -38.40 9.45
C LEU A 5 7.50 -37.10 9.42
N PHE A 6 7.97 -36.09 10.18
CA PHE A 6 7.61 -34.66 10.14
C PHE A 6 6.14 -34.30 9.80
N LEU A 7 5.32 -34.07 10.83
CA LEU A 7 3.89 -33.73 10.70
C LEU A 7 3.56 -32.23 10.85
N GLN A 8 4.41 -31.30 10.40
CA GLN A 8 3.98 -29.89 10.36
C GLN A 8 4.65 -29.12 9.23
N ASN A 9 3.92 -28.94 8.13
CA ASN A 9 4.25 -27.94 7.13
C ASN A 9 3.61 -26.62 7.58
N VAL A 10 4.41 -25.69 8.08
CA VAL A 10 3.95 -24.32 8.29
C VAL A 10 3.82 -23.68 6.90
N ILE A 11 2.59 -23.34 6.51
CA ILE A 11 2.31 -22.66 5.24
C ILE A 11 2.05 -21.18 5.54
N ALA A 12 2.91 -20.31 5.03
CA ALA A 12 2.69 -18.86 5.05
C ALA A 12 2.11 -18.42 3.71
N ILE A 13 1.03 -17.62 3.76
CA ILE A 13 0.44 -16.99 2.57
C ILE A 13 0.72 -15.50 2.66
N ILE A 14 1.32 -14.95 1.61
CA ILE A 14 1.73 -13.55 1.52
C ILE A 14 1.02 -12.94 0.32
N TRP A 15 0.35 -11.81 0.53
CA TRP A 15 -0.31 -11.05 -0.52
C TRP A 15 0.31 -9.66 -0.63
N ASP A 16 0.46 -9.20 -1.86
CA ASP A 16 0.51 -7.76 -2.12
C ASP A 16 -0.88 -7.15 -1.87
N PHE A 17 -0.97 -5.82 -1.75
CA PHE A 17 -2.22 -5.13 -1.42
C PHE A 17 -2.86 -4.49 -2.65
N ASP A 18 -2.16 -3.54 -3.25
CA ASP A 18 -2.68 -2.77 -4.39
C ASP A 18 -2.81 -3.66 -5.62
N LYS A 19 -3.94 -3.55 -6.32
CA LYS A 19 -4.26 -4.39 -7.49
C LYS A 19 -4.27 -5.90 -7.21
N THR A 20 -4.22 -6.31 -5.93
CA THR A 20 -4.25 -7.71 -5.48
C THR A 20 -5.42 -7.94 -4.53
N LEU A 21 -5.45 -7.24 -3.39
CA LEU A 21 -6.57 -7.27 -2.45
C LEU A 21 -7.60 -6.16 -2.74
N SER A 22 -7.12 -5.04 -3.28
CA SER A 22 -7.94 -3.89 -3.68
C SER A 22 -7.83 -3.65 -5.20
N PRO A 23 -8.92 -3.27 -5.89
CA PRO A 23 -8.87 -2.89 -7.31
C PRO A 23 -8.20 -1.51 -7.54
N HIS A 24 -8.02 -0.72 -6.48
CA HIS A 24 -7.43 0.62 -6.53
C HIS A 24 -6.17 0.70 -5.67
N TYR A 25 -5.38 1.75 -5.87
CA TYR A 25 -4.27 2.06 -4.98
C TYR A 25 -4.79 2.52 -3.63
N MET A 26 -4.13 2.14 -2.54
CA MET A 26 -4.53 2.51 -1.18
C MET A 26 -4.56 4.03 -0.96
N GLN A 27 -3.85 4.80 -1.78
CA GLN A 27 -3.81 6.26 -1.74
C GLN A 27 -5.00 6.93 -2.42
N THR A 28 -5.84 6.20 -3.17
CA THR A 28 -6.97 6.81 -3.90
C THR A 28 -7.94 7.58 -2.98
N PRO A 29 -8.36 7.07 -1.79
CA PRO A 29 -9.19 7.86 -0.86
C PRO A 29 -8.46 9.10 -0.31
N LEU A 30 -7.14 9.00 -0.14
CA LEU A 30 -6.30 10.12 0.27
C LEU A 30 -6.30 11.21 -0.81
N PHE A 31 -6.09 10.84 -2.07
CA PHE A 31 -6.07 11.80 -3.17
C PHE A 31 -7.44 12.47 -3.37
N ALA A 32 -8.52 11.70 -3.28
CA ALA A 32 -9.87 12.25 -3.36
C ALA A 32 -10.19 13.24 -2.22
N HIS A 33 -9.70 13.01 -1.00
CA HIS A 33 -9.95 13.90 0.13
C HIS A 33 -9.23 15.26 0.03
N TYR A 34 -8.03 15.27 -0.56
CA TYR A 34 -7.19 16.47 -0.69
C TYR A 34 -7.20 17.08 -2.09
N ASP A 35 -8.13 16.67 -2.95
CA ASP A 35 -8.23 17.11 -4.35
C ASP A 35 -6.89 16.98 -5.12
N VAL A 36 -6.15 15.90 -4.85
CA VAL A 36 -4.89 15.59 -5.52
C VAL A 36 -5.17 14.83 -6.82
N ASP A 37 -4.61 15.34 -7.92
CA ASP A 37 -4.60 14.62 -9.19
C ASP A 37 -3.64 13.42 -9.10
N GLU A 38 -4.22 12.22 -9.13
CA GLU A 38 -3.50 10.96 -9.00
C GLU A 38 -2.51 10.73 -10.18
N GLU A 39 -2.90 11.07 -11.41
CA GLU A 39 -2.02 10.90 -12.57
C GLU A 39 -0.82 11.85 -12.51
N GLN A 40 -1.06 13.09 -12.09
CA GLN A 40 0.00 14.06 -11.87
C GLN A 40 0.95 13.58 -10.78
N PHE A 41 0.43 13.14 -9.63
CA PHE A 41 1.25 12.65 -8.52
C PHE A 41 2.17 11.51 -8.97
N TRP A 42 1.63 10.50 -9.66
CA TRP A 42 2.45 9.37 -10.13
C TRP A 42 3.45 9.77 -11.23
N ARG A 43 3.10 10.73 -12.10
CA ARG A 43 4.06 11.30 -13.06
C ARG A 43 5.25 11.97 -12.36
N GLU A 44 4.99 12.72 -11.29
CA GLU A 44 6.04 13.37 -10.50
C GLU A 44 6.92 12.33 -9.80
N VAL A 45 6.32 11.33 -9.14
CA VAL A 45 7.03 10.21 -8.50
C VAL A 45 7.96 9.51 -9.50
N ASN A 46 7.46 9.19 -10.69
CA ASN A 46 8.23 8.51 -11.73
C ASN A 46 9.42 9.33 -12.25
N ALA A 47 9.38 10.66 -12.10
CA ALA A 47 10.47 11.56 -12.46
C ALA A 47 11.52 11.71 -11.35
N LEU A 48 11.19 11.38 -10.08
CA LEU A 48 12.09 11.55 -8.93
C LEU A 48 13.44 10.83 -9.08
N PRO A 49 13.53 9.57 -9.56
CA PRO A 49 14.82 8.91 -9.73
C PRO A 49 15.80 9.70 -10.60
N ALA A 50 15.33 10.21 -11.75
CA ALA A 50 16.14 11.03 -12.64
C ALA A 50 16.45 12.41 -12.03
N TYR A 51 15.51 12.97 -11.26
CA TYR A 51 15.72 14.23 -10.53
C TYR A 51 16.87 14.12 -9.52
N TYR A 52 16.82 13.12 -8.64
CA TYR A 52 17.82 12.91 -7.59
C TYR A 52 19.18 12.47 -8.14
N ALA A 53 19.20 11.72 -9.25
CA ALA A 53 20.44 11.29 -9.89
C ALA A 53 21.34 12.46 -10.31
N ARG A 54 20.77 13.64 -10.64
CA ARG A 54 21.55 14.85 -10.96
C ARG A 54 22.38 15.36 -9.79
N ALA A 55 21.99 15.04 -8.55
CA ALA A 55 22.72 15.34 -7.34
C ALA A 55 23.59 14.16 -6.85
N GLY A 56 23.75 13.11 -7.66
CA GLY A 56 24.45 11.88 -7.25
C GLY A 56 23.69 11.02 -6.26
N ILE A 57 22.38 11.26 -6.10
CA ILE A 57 21.52 10.53 -5.15
C ILE A 57 20.71 9.47 -5.91
N THR A 58 20.70 8.23 -5.39
CA THR A 58 19.84 7.16 -5.90
C THR A 58 18.66 6.96 -4.97
N VAL A 59 17.46 6.92 -5.54
CA VAL A 59 16.21 6.59 -4.82
C VAL A 59 15.58 5.34 -5.42
N GLN A 60 14.95 4.52 -4.59
CA GLN A 60 14.22 3.35 -5.05
C GLN A 60 12.91 3.81 -5.71
N ARG A 61 12.72 3.44 -6.99
CA ARG A 61 11.57 3.84 -7.79
C ARG A 61 10.24 3.49 -7.13
N ASP A 62 10.12 2.28 -6.59
CA ASP A 62 8.84 1.76 -6.12
C ASP A 62 8.42 2.30 -4.75
N THR A 63 9.34 2.91 -3.99
CA THR A 63 9.07 3.40 -2.64
C THR A 63 9.26 4.91 -2.49
N CYS A 64 9.83 5.59 -3.49
CA CYS A 64 10.07 7.04 -3.44
C CYS A 64 8.77 7.87 -3.35
N TYR A 65 7.63 7.29 -3.70
CA TYR A 65 6.32 7.92 -3.52
C TYR A 65 5.99 8.24 -2.07
N LEU A 66 6.49 7.46 -1.10
CA LEU A 66 6.29 7.73 0.33
C LEU A 66 6.95 9.05 0.73
N GLY A 67 8.17 9.30 0.22
CA GLY A 67 8.83 10.59 0.39
C GLY A 67 8.08 11.71 -0.32
N HIS A 68 7.53 11.45 -1.51
CA HIS A 68 6.76 12.45 -2.25
C HIS A 68 5.44 12.84 -1.57
N LEU A 69 4.75 11.88 -0.94
CA LEU A 69 3.59 12.17 -0.09
C LEU A 69 3.97 13.14 1.04
N LEU A 70 5.10 12.92 1.71
CA LEU A 70 5.57 13.82 2.76
C LEU A 70 5.89 15.23 2.22
N THR A 71 6.41 15.33 1.00
CA THR A 71 6.60 16.62 0.32
C THR A 71 5.26 17.34 0.12
N TYR A 72 4.20 16.63 -0.29
CA TYR A 72 2.85 17.20 -0.43
C TYR A 72 2.27 17.68 0.90
N VAL A 73 2.50 16.93 1.98
CA VAL A 73 2.12 17.35 3.34
C VAL A 73 2.88 18.62 3.75
N HIS A 74 4.19 18.64 3.55
CA HIS A 74 5.04 19.78 3.91
C HIS A 74 4.72 21.05 3.09
N ALA A 75 4.35 20.87 1.82
CA ALA A 75 3.90 21.95 0.94
C ALA A 75 2.48 22.46 1.26
N GLY A 76 1.77 21.82 2.20
CA GLY A 76 0.41 22.19 2.60
C GLY A 76 -0.70 21.67 1.69
N ILE A 77 -0.37 20.92 0.63
CA ILE A 77 -1.35 20.30 -0.30
C ILE A 77 -2.20 19.29 0.47
N MET A 78 -1.56 18.45 1.29
CA MET A 78 -2.22 17.53 2.21
C MET A 78 -2.18 18.06 3.64
N GLY A 79 -2.55 19.34 3.81
CA GLY A 79 -2.52 20.03 5.09
C GLY A 79 -3.41 19.35 6.14
N GLY A 80 -2.86 19.11 7.34
CA GLY A 80 -3.60 18.45 8.42
C GLY A 80 -3.68 16.92 8.30
N LEU A 81 -2.94 16.30 7.37
CA LEU A 81 -2.80 14.85 7.35
C LEU A 81 -2.21 14.35 8.67
N SER A 82 -2.96 13.49 9.34
CA SER A 82 -2.62 12.89 10.63
C SER A 82 -2.90 11.39 10.61
N ASN A 83 -2.39 10.65 11.59
CA ASN A 83 -2.68 9.22 11.70
C ASN A 83 -4.18 8.95 11.87
N ALA A 84 -4.89 9.79 12.63
CA ALA A 84 -6.35 9.67 12.75
C ALA A 84 -7.05 9.82 11.39
N ARG A 85 -6.64 10.82 10.60
CA ARG A 85 -7.16 11.00 9.24
C ARG A 85 -6.80 9.83 8.33
N LEU A 86 -5.60 9.28 8.43
CA LEU A 86 -5.19 8.09 7.66
C LEU A 86 -6.07 6.88 8.00
N THR A 87 -6.41 6.66 9.28
CA THR A 87 -7.34 5.60 9.70
C THR A 87 -8.72 5.81 9.09
N GLU A 88 -9.29 7.01 9.22
CA GLU A 88 -10.61 7.36 8.67
C GLU A 88 -10.69 7.17 7.15
N LEU A 89 -9.63 7.54 6.41
CA LEU A 89 -9.58 7.37 4.96
C LEU A 89 -9.32 5.92 4.56
N GLY A 90 -8.56 5.17 5.37
CA GLY A 90 -8.31 3.74 5.15
C GLY A 90 -9.57 2.90 5.19
N GLU A 91 -10.57 3.28 6.00
CA GLU A 91 -11.89 2.63 6.05
C GLU A 91 -12.66 2.70 4.72
N GLN A 92 -12.30 3.63 3.84
CA GLN A 92 -12.95 3.82 2.54
C GLN A 92 -12.34 2.96 1.43
N ILE A 93 -11.23 2.27 1.70
CA ILE A 93 -10.58 1.39 0.73
C ILE A 93 -11.50 0.20 0.45
N ARG A 94 -11.80 -0.01 -0.83
CA ARG A 94 -12.63 -1.13 -1.29
C ARG A 94 -11.74 -2.34 -1.59
N PHE A 95 -12.18 -3.52 -1.18
CA PHE A 95 -11.55 -4.78 -1.58
C PHE A 95 -12.23 -5.37 -2.81
N TYR A 96 -11.55 -6.30 -3.48
CA TYR A 96 -12.23 -7.21 -4.39
C TYR A 96 -13.31 -8.02 -3.66
N GLU A 97 -14.38 -8.35 -4.38
CA GLU A 97 -15.43 -9.23 -3.87
C GLU A 97 -14.83 -10.58 -3.44
N GLY A 98 -15.19 -11.06 -2.24
CA GLY A 98 -14.68 -12.34 -1.72
C GLY A 98 -13.42 -12.26 -0.85
N ILE A 99 -12.76 -11.10 -0.76
CA ILE A 99 -11.51 -10.95 0.03
C ILE A 99 -11.72 -11.15 1.54
N PRO A 100 -12.71 -10.52 2.19
CA PRO A 100 -13.00 -10.81 3.60
C PRO A 100 -13.38 -12.28 3.84
N GLU A 101 -14.09 -12.89 2.90
CA GLU A 101 -14.60 -14.26 2.99
C GLU A 101 -13.47 -15.29 2.87
N ILE A 102 -12.52 -15.09 1.94
CA ILE A 102 -11.38 -16.00 1.79
C ILE A 102 -10.50 -15.98 3.03
N PHE A 103 -10.27 -14.82 3.67
CA PHE A 103 -9.51 -14.76 4.91
C PHE A 103 -10.21 -15.50 6.05
N SER A 104 -11.53 -15.33 6.18
CA SER A 104 -12.34 -16.06 7.16
C SER A 104 -12.30 -17.57 6.93
N ARG A 105 -12.42 -18.00 5.67
CA ARG A 105 -12.38 -19.42 5.27
C ARG A 105 -11.01 -20.03 5.49
N LEU A 106 -9.93 -19.34 5.11
CA LEU A 106 -8.56 -19.83 5.32
C LEU A 106 -8.27 -20.01 6.81
N LYS A 107 -8.68 -19.05 7.64
CA LYS A 107 -8.54 -19.18 9.10
C LYS A 107 -9.28 -20.42 9.63
N SER A 108 -10.53 -20.63 9.23
CA SER A 108 -11.31 -21.80 9.65
C SER A 108 -10.76 -23.14 9.16
N LEU A 109 -9.94 -23.17 8.10
CA LEU A 109 -9.31 -24.40 7.59
C LEU A 109 -7.97 -24.72 8.27
N LEU A 110 -7.33 -23.70 8.86
CA LEU A 110 -6.00 -23.79 9.46
C LEU A 110 -6.06 -23.86 11.00
N ASP A 111 -7.16 -23.42 11.61
CA ASP A 111 -7.51 -23.63 13.03
C ASP A 111 -8.02 -25.06 13.27
#